data_AF-A0A1B9Y5Q1-F1
#
_entry.id   AF-A0A1B9Y5Q1-F1
#
_cell.length_a   1.000
_cell.length_b   1.000
_cell.length_c   1.000
_cell.angle_alpha   90.00
_cell.angle_beta   90.00
_cell.angle_gamma   90.00
#
_symmetry.space_group_name_H-M   'P 1'
#
loop_
_entity.id
_entity.type
_entity.pdbx_description
1 polymer ?
#
loop_
_entity_poly.entity_id
_entity_poly.type
_entity_poly.pdbx_seq_one_letter_code
_entity_poly.pdbx_strand_id
1 'polypeptide(L)'
;MKSLLKISLAAIIFGISFTSCKDDDDYQTIESVDKVKIDSVKIVNDTMDVFSVQSIRTYSTYSSGCKGFYGYDYVHLSDLERDITAYQFTTNGPCTQAIYTGANQINFRPQKAGKYTFRFWNGDNNWITKTIVVE
;
A
#
# COMPACT_ATOMS: atom_id res chain seq x y z
N MET A 1 -54.87 -27.49 -20.58
CA MET A 1 -54.16 -26.51 -19.73
C MET A 1 -52.65 -26.82 -19.56
N LYS A 2 -51.95 -27.39 -20.57
CA LYS A 2 -50.50 -27.72 -20.47
C LYS A 2 -49.58 -26.77 -21.25
N SER A 3 -50.11 -25.94 -22.16
CA SER A 3 -49.31 -24.98 -22.94
C SER A 3 -49.12 -23.62 -22.24
N LEU A 4 -50.09 -23.17 -21.43
CA LEU A 4 -49.99 -21.90 -20.68
C LEU A 4 -48.84 -21.91 -19.64
N LEU A 5 -48.54 -23.08 -19.08
CA LEU A 5 -47.45 -23.27 -18.12
C LEU A 5 -46.07 -23.15 -18.78
N LYS A 6 -45.96 -23.54 -20.06
CA LYS A 6 -44.71 -23.42 -20.85
C LYS A 6 -44.42 -21.99 -21.27
N ILE A 7 -45.45 -21.20 -21.56
CA ILE A 7 -45.32 -19.78 -21.94
C ILE A 7 -44.95 -18.94 -20.71
N SER A 8 -45.53 -19.24 -19.55
CA SER A 8 -45.20 -18.58 -18.28
C SER A 8 -43.74 -18.80 -17.86
N LEU A 9 -43.23 -20.03 -17.99
CA LEU A 9 -41.83 -20.35 -17.66
C LEU A 9 -40.82 -19.67 -18.60
N ALA A 10 -41.14 -19.57 -19.90
CA ALA A 10 -40.29 -18.89 -20.87
C ALA A 10 -40.22 -17.37 -20.63
N ALA A 11 -41.31 -16.75 -20.19
CA ALA A 11 -41.36 -15.32 -19.85
C ALA A 11 -40.53 -14.98 -18.60
N ILE A 12 -40.50 -15.88 -17.60
CA ILE A 12 -39.69 -15.70 -16.38
C ILE A 12 -38.20 -15.78 -16.71
N ILE A 13 -37.78 -16.75 -17.53
CA ILE A 13 -36.37 -16.90 -17.93
C ILE A 13 -35.89 -15.69 -18.75
N PHE A 14 -36.73 -15.13 -19.64
CA PHE A 14 -36.40 -13.92 -20.38
C PHE A 14 -36.36 -12.66 -19.51
N GLY A 15 -37.17 -12.59 -18.44
CA GLY A 15 -37.19 -11.45 -17.51
C GLY A 15 -35.93 -11.33 -16.65
N ILE A 16 -35.29 -12.46 -16.31
CA ILE A 16 -34.08 -12.47 -15.46
C ILE A 16 -32.84 -11.99 -16.26
N SER A 17 -32.84 -12.18 -17.58
CA SER A 17 -31.74 -11.78 -18.47
C SER A 17 -31.56 -10.26 -18.64
N PHE A 18 -32.52 -9.44 -18.20
CA PHE A 18 -32.44 -7.97 -18.26
C PHE A 18 -32.09 -7.32 -16.92
N THR A 19 -31.81 -8.12 -15.88
CA THR A 19 -31.18 -7.59 -14.67
C THR A 19 -29.69 -7.38 -14.94
N SER A 20 -29.37 -6.40 -15.78
CA SER A 20 -28.02 -5.85 -15.84
C SER A 20 -27.74 -5.30 -14.46
N CYS A 21 -26.75 -5.84 -13.76
CA CYS A 21 -26.11 -5.09 -12.68
C CYS A 21 -25.73 -3.75 -13.30
N LYS A 22 -26.38 -2.68 -12.86
CA LYS A 22 -25.88 -1.34 -13.10
C LYS A 22 -24.59 -1.30 -12.29
N ASP A 23 -23.45 -1.39 -12.98
CA ASP A 23 -22.18 -1.05 -12.36
C ASP A 23 -22.35 0.40 -11.93
N ASP A 24 -22.58 0.60 -10.64
CA ASP A 24 -22.52 1.93 -10.06
C ASP A 24 -21.05 2.35 -10.17
N ASP A 25 -20.71 3.08 -11.23
CA ASP A 25 -19.42 3.71 -11.50
C ASP A 25 -18.98 4.72 -10.42
N ASP A 26 -19.66 4.74 -9.27
CA ASP A 26 -19.41 5.61 -8.13
C ASP A 26 -18.26 5.13 -7.23
N TYR A 27 -17.60 4.01 -7.58
CA TYR A 27 -16.41 3.54 -6.87
C TYR A 27 -15.19 4.35 -7.28
N GLN A 28 -14.53 4.95 -6.28
CA GLN A 28 -13.23 5.58 -6.48
C GLN A 28 -12.20 4.53 -6.90
N THR A 29 -11.52 4.76 -8.00
CA THR A 29 -10.50 3.83 -8.51
C THR A 29 -9.10 4.41 -8.35
N ILE A 30 -8.13 3.51 -8.15
CA ILE A 30 -6.72 3.88 -8.26
C ILE A 30 -6.40 4.04 -9.74
N GLU A 31 -5.98 5.23 -10.14
CA GLU A 31 -5.59 5.55 -11.52
C GLU A 31 -4.13 5.24 -11.79
N SER A 32 -3.25 5.50 -10.81
CA SER A 32 -1.82 5.27 -10.95
C SER A 32 -1.18 4.84 -9.64
N VAL A 33 -0.03 4.19 -9.77
CA VAL A 33 0.88 3.89 -8.67
C VAL A 33 2.28 4.34 -9.08
N ASP A 34 2.86 5.23 -8.29
CA ASP A 34 4.14 5.87 -8.59
C ASP A 34 5.06 5.82 -7.36
N LYS A 35 6.37 5.90 -7.56
CA LYS A 35 7.31 6.03 -6.45
C LYS A 35 7.06 7.34 -5.70
N VAL A 36 7.12 7.29 -4.38
CA VAL A 36 7.11 8.47 -3.52
C VAL A 36 8.34 8.46 -2.63
N LYS A 37 8.99 9.62 -2.52
CA LYS A 37 10.17 9.75 -1.66
C LYS A 37 9.79 9.59 -0.20
N ILE A 38 10.68 8.99 0.57
CA ILE A 38 10.60 8.95 2.02
C ILE A 38 11.38 10.15 2.55
N ASP A 39 10.66 11.15 3.04
CA ASP A 39 11.23 12.41 3.52
C ASP A 39 12.02 12.23 4.83
N SER A 40 11.54 11.34 5.71
CA SER A 40 12.23 11.03 6.96
C SER A 40 11.89 9.65 7.51
N VAL A 41 12.76 9.15 8.39
CA VAL A 41 12.64 7.84 9.05
C VAL A 41 12.94 7.95 10.52
N LYS A 42 12.05 7.41 11.35
CA LYS A 42 12.20 7.32 12.80
C LYS A 42 12.21 5.85 13.24
N ILE A 43 13.23 5.49 14.00
CA ILE A 43 13.39 4.19 14.65
C ILE A 43 13.42 4.46 16.16
N VAL A 44 12.77 3.59 16.94
CA VAL A 44 12.67 3.78 18.39
C VAL A 44 14.00 3.46 19.06
N ASN A 45 14.55 2.27 18.81
CA ASN A 45 15.82 1.82 19.37
C ASN A 45 16.75 1.38 18.24
N ASP A 46 18.00 1.84 18.30
CA ASP A 46 19.05 1.38 17.41
C ASP A 46 19.64 0.02 17.83
N THR A 47 19.21 -0.51 18.97
CA THR A 47 19.44 -1.89 19.43
C THR A 47 18.12 -2.63 19.69
N MET A 48 18.08 -3.95 19.48
CA MET A 48 16.92 -4.79 19.82
C MET A 48 17.31 -6.26 19.95
N ASP A 49 16.50 -7.03 20.68
CA ASP A 49 16.71 -8.48 20.80
C ASP A 49 16.27 -9.24 19.54
N VAL A 50 16.90 -10.36 19.23
CA VAL A 50 16.40 -11.32 18.24
C VAL A 50 14.95 -11.73 18.57
N PHE A 51 14.11 -11.88 17.54
CA PHE A 51 12.67 -12.21 17.62
C PHE A 51 11.77 -11.15 18.24
N SER A 52 12.31 -10.07 18.81
CA SER A 52 11.54 -8.90 19.23
C SER A 52 11.00 -8.13 18.02
N VAL A 53 9.97 -7.30 18.24
CA VAL A 53 9.37 -6.48 17.19
C VAL A 53 9.58 -5.01 17.53
N GLN A 54 10.08 -4.25 16.56
CA GLN A 54 10.05 -2.79 16.66
C GLN A 54 9.54 -2.12 15.39
N SER A 55 9.03 -0.91 15.56
CA SER A 55 8.46 -0.11 14.49
C SER A 55 9.50 0.79 13.86
N ILE A 56 9.66 0.69 12.55
CA ILE A 56 10.35 1.69 11.73
C ILE A 56 9.28 2.55 11.08
N ARG A 57 9.20 3.83 11.45
CA ARG A 57 8.23 4.77 10.89
C ARG A 57 8.85 5.59 9.78
N THR A 58 8.21 5.65 8.64
CA THR A 58 8.60 6.47 7.50
C THR A 58 7.57 7.56 7.26
N TYR A 59 8.01 8.71 6.78
CA TYR A 59 7.14 9.85 6.49
C TYR A 59 7.33 10.29 5.05
N SER A 60 6.23 10.50 4.35
CA SER A 60 6.21 10.97 2.96
C SER A 60 5.19 12.08 2.79
N THR A 61 5.53 13.08 1.99
CA THR A 61 4.66 14.21 1.67
C THR A 61 3.90 13.94 0.39
N TYR A 62 2.57 14.03 0.48
CA TYR A 62 1.65 13.85 -0.63
C TYR A 62 1.14 15.21 -1.10
N SER A 63 1.10 15.41 -2.42
CA SER A 63 0.74 16.71 -3.00
C SER A 63 -0.75 17.04 -2.90
N SER A 64 -1.60 16.06 -2.62
CA SER A 64 -3.05 16.22 -2.44
C SER A 64 -3.62 15.04 -1.68
N GLY A 65 -4.84 15.19 -1.15
CA GLY A 65 -5.60 14.10 -0.52
C GLY A 65 -6.05 12.99 -1.46
N CYS A 66 -5.88 13.15 -2.78
CA CYS A 66 -6.13 12.09 -3.78
C CYS A 66 -4.96 11.10 -3.84
N LYS A 67 -3.85 11.44 -3.18
CA LYS A 67 -2.67 10.60 -3.13
C LYS A 67 -2.48 10.09 -1.72
N GLY A 68 -1.98 8.87 -1.61
CA GLY A 68 -1.73 8.24 -0.33
C GLY A 68 -0.76 7.08 -0.46
N PHE A 69 -0.44 6.48 0.67
CA PHE A 69 0.46 5.33 0.70
C PHE A 69 -0.17 4.11 0.03
N TYR A 70 0.54 3.53 -0.92
CA TYR A 70 0.13 2.29 -1.58
C TYR A 70 0.84 1.08 -0.98
N GLY A 71 2.16 1.19 -0.79
CA GLY A 71 2.95 0.06 -0.30
C GLY A 71 4.45 0.36 -0.31
N TYR A 72 5.21 -0.59 0.21
CA TYR A 72 6.66 -0.60 0.06
C TYR A 72 7.09 -1.69 -0.91
N ASP A 73 8.11 -1.39 -1.70
CA ASP A 73 9.01 -2.41 -2.22
C ASP A 73 10.17 -2.57 -1.23
N TYR A 74 10.33 -3.79 -0.71
CA TYR A 74 11.26 -4.13 0.37
C TYR A 74 12.26 -5.17 -0.14
N VAL A 75 13.31 -4.69 -0.78
CA VAL A 75 14.29 -5.50 -1.50
C VAL A 75 15.35 -6.02 -0.53
N HIS A 76 15.56 -7.33 -0.54
CA HIS A 76 16.62 -7.98 0.22
C HIS A 76 17.91 -8.01 -0.61
N LEU A 77 18.91 -7.22 -0.21
CA LEU A 77 20.23 -7.23 -0.87
C LEU A 77 21.16 -8.30 -0.29
N SER A 78 21.00 -8.58 1.01
CA SER A 78 21.70 -9.64 1.74
C SER A 78 20.87 -10.05 2.96
N ASP A 79 21.39 -10.93 3.82
CA ASP A 79 20.77 -11.29 5.10
C ASP A 79 20.45 -10.05 5.96
N LEU A 80 21.33 -9.04 5.94
CA LEU A 80 21.32 -7.89 6.84
C LEU A 80 21.07 -6.54 6.14
N GLU A 81 21.01 -6.50 4.81
CA GLU A 81 20.85 -5.24 4.06
C GLU A 81 19.52 -5.20 3.30
N ARG A 82 18.86 -4.04 3.35
CA ARG A 82 17.56 -3.80 2.70
C ARG A 82 17.53 -2.47 1.97
N ASP A 83 16.98 -2.49 0.76
CA ASP A 83 16.54 -1.29 0.06
C ASP A 83 15.02 -1.18 0.15
N ILE A 84 14.54 0.01 0.51
CA ILE A 84 13.13 0.25 0.78
C ILE A 84 12.69 1.45 -0.06
N THR A 85 11.75 1.21 -0.96
CA THR A 85 11.11 2.25 -1.76
C THR A 85 9.62 2.31 -1.41
N ALA A 86 9.09 3.49 -1.16
CA ALA A 86 7.65 3.68 -0.98
C ALA A 86 6.97 4.00 -2.31
N TYR A 87 5.73 3.54 -2.44
CA TYR A 87 4.84 3.86 -3.56
C TYR A 87 3.62 4.58 -3.03
N GLN A 88 3.13 5.52 -3.84
CA GLN A 88 1.87 6.20 -3.63
C GLN A 88 0.87 5.78 -4.69
N PHE A 89 -0.41 5.77 -4.33
CA PHE A 89 -1.49 5.72 -5.30
C PHE A 89 -1.93 7.14 -5.66
N THR A 90 -2.60 7.30 -6.79
CA THR A 90 -3.45 8.45 -7.12
C THR A 90 -4.86 7.95 -7.43
N THR A 91 -5.90 8.58 -6.88
CA THR A 91 -7.30 8.28 -7.20
C THR A 91 -8.00 9.43 -7.92
N ASN A 92 -9.07 9.11 -8.63
CA ASN A 92 -9.99 10.06 -9.27
C ASN A 92 -11.15 10.53 -8.38
N GLY A 93 -11.17 10.11 -7.12
CA GLY A 93 -12.24 10.44 -6.18
C GLY A 93 -12.23 11.91 -5.76
N PRO A 94 -13.36 12.43 -5.22
CA PRO A 94 -13.39 13.73 -4.58
C PRO A 94 -12.41 13.73 -3.38
N CYS A 95 -11.42 14.62 -3.44
CA CYS A 95 -10.40 14.73 -2.39
C CYS A 95 -10.07 16.19 -2.07
N THR A 96 -9.52 16.40 -0.87
CA THR A 96 -9.01 17.73 -0.49
C THR A 96 -7.71 18.01 -1.23
N GLN A 97 -7.63 19.13 -1.94
CA GLN A 97 -6.42 19.57 -2.65
C GLN A 97 -5.44 20.26 -1.69
N ALA A 98 -5.04 19.56 -0.63
CA ALA A 98 -4.10 20.03 0.37
C ALA A 98 -2.90 19.08 0.46
N ILE A 99 -1.71 19.67 0.56
CA ILE A 99 -0.47 18.95 0.83
C ILE A 99 -0.51 18.45 2.26
N TYR A 100 -0.13 17.20 2.48
CA TYR A 100 -0.03 16.62 3.82
C TYR A 100 1.12 15.62 3.92
N THR A 101 1.61 15.39 5.14
CA THR A 101 2.59 14.35 5.43
C THR A 101 1.89 13.13 6.00
N GLY A 102 1.99 12.00 5.31
CA GLY A 102 1.52 10.71 5.83
C GLY A 102 2.63 9.96 6.55
N ALA A 103 2.24 9.22 7.58
CA ALA A 103 3.13 8.34 8.33
C ALA A 103 2.76 6.88 8.08
N ASN A 104 3.75 6.06 7.77
CA ASN A 104 3.59 4.62 7.54
C ASN A 104 4.64 3.85 8.34
N GLN A 105 4.40 2.55 8.54
CA GLN A 105 5.18 1.75 9.47
C GLN A 105 5.56 0.40 8.90
N ILE A 106 6.82 0.02 9.11
CA ILE A 106 7.33 -1.34 8.92
C ILE A 106 7.52 -1.95 10.31
N ASN A 107 6.93 -3.13 10.53
CA ASN A 107 7.14 -3.92 11.73
C ASN A 107 8.34 -4.84 11.50
N PHE A 108 9.49 -4.46 12.04
CA PHE A 108 10.73 -5.22 11.88
C PHE A 108 10.85 -6.26 12.99
N ARG A 109 11.04 -7.52 12.60
CA ARG A 109 11.23 -8.67 13.49
C ARG A 109 12.37 -9.55 12.98
N PRO A 110 13.61 -9.32 13.42
CA PRO A 110 14.76 -10.10 12.99
C PRO A 110 14.74 -11.52 13.58
N GLN A 111 15.31 -12.47 12.84
CA GLN A 111 15.50 -13.86 13.29
C GLN A 111 16.99 -14.21 13.49
N LYS A 112 17.90 -13.28 13.16
CA LYS A 112 19.34 -13.45 13.22
C LYS A 112 19.94 -12.21 13.89
N ALA A 113 20.93 -12.42 14.76
CA ALA A 113 21.71 -11.32 15.31
C ALA A 113 22.60 -10.69 14.21
N GLY A 114 22.91 -9.41 14.36
CA GLY A 114 23.78 -8.68 13.44
C GLY A 114 23.37 -7.22 13.27
N LYS A 115 24.18 -6.49 12.50
CA LYS A 115 23.94 -5.09 12.17
C LYS A 115 23.11 -5.00 10.89
N TYR A 116 21.81 -4.79 11.04
CA TYR A 116 20.91 -4.58 9.92
C TYR A 116 21.05 -3.15 9.38
N THR A 117 21.14 -3.01 8.06
CA THR A 117 21.22 -1.73 7.37
C THR A 117 20.04 -1.58 6.42
N PHE A 118 19.30 -0.49 6.60
CA PHE A 118 18.14 -0.14 5.79
C PHE A 118 18.44 1.14 5.02
N ARG A 119 18.26 1.12 3.70
CA ARG A 119 18.37 2.29 2.84
C ARG A 119 16.97 2.63 2.31
N PHE A 120 16.48 3.80 2.68
CA PHE A 120 15.15 4.29 2.28
C PHE A 120 15.30 5.28 1.14
N TRP A 121 14.65 5.04 0.01
CA TRP A 121 14.77 5.89 -1.16
C TRP A 121 14.16 7.28 -0.91
N ASN A 122 14.93 8.32 -1.19
CA ASN A 122 14.56 9.73 -0.93
C ASN A 122 14.65 10.60 -2.19
N GLY A 123 14.30 10.04 -3.35
CA GLY A 123 14.37 10.75 -4.63
C GLY A 123 15.69 10.55 -5.36
N ASP A 124 15.62 10.47 -6.69
CA ASP A 124 16.76 10.29 -7.58
C ASP A 124 17.72 9.16 -7.14
N ASN A 125 18.98 9.50 -6.87
CA ASN A 125 20.00 8.59 -6.38
C ASN A 125 20.26 8.72 -4.87
N ASN A 126 19.36 9.36 -4.13
CA ASN A 126 19.52 9.63 -2.70
C ASN A 126 18.82 8.60 -1.83
N TRP A 127 19.48 8.26 -0.72
CA TRP A 127 19.00 7.27 0.25
C TRP A 127 19.19 7.79 1.68
N ILE A 128 18.20 7.56 2.54
CA ILE A 128 18.34 7.70 3.99
C ILE A 128 18.79 6.36 4.53
N THR A 129 19.97 6.29 5.14
CA THR A 129 20.47 5.06 5.75
C THR A 129 20.19 5.04 7.24
N LYS A 130 19.65 3.92 7.72
CA LYS A 130 19.47 3.64 9.15
C LYS A 130 20.01 2.25 9.48
N THR A 131 20.46 2.08 10.71
CA THR A 131 20.98 0.81 11.20
C THR A 131 20.29 0.40 12.48
N ILE A 132 20.11 -0.91 12.65
CA ILE A 132 19.62 -1.53 13.88
C ILE A 132 20.58 -2.68 14.20
N VAL A 133 21.18 -2.66 15.39
CA VAL A 133 21.97 -3.77 15.92
C VAL A 133 21.02 -4.75 16.60
N VAL A 134 21.06 -6.00 16.18
CA VAL A 134 20.26 -7.08 16.74
C VAL A 134 21.16 -8.01 17.52
N GLU A 135 20.81 -8.26 18.78
CA GLU A 135 21.57 -9.08 19.72
C GLU A 135 20.78 -10.28 20.27
#